data_AF-A0A9E1GIL9-F1
#
_entry.id   AF-A0A9E1GIL9-F1
#
_cell.length_a   1.000
_cell.length_b   1.000
_cell.length_c   1.000
_cell.angle_alpha   90.00
_cell.angle_beta   90.00
_cell.angle_gamma   90.00
#
_symmetry.space_group_name_H-M   'P 1'
#
loop_
_entity.id
_entity.type
_entity.pdbx_description
1 polymer ?
#
loop_
_entity_poly.entity_id
_entity_poly.type
_entity_poly.pdbx_seq_one_letter_code
_entity_poly.pdbx_strand_id
1 'polypeptide(L)' 'MSNKERLTERWTQGRISEAMLRVYVRKGIISKADFEEICGKKY' A
#
# COMPACT_ATOMS: atom_id res chain seq x y z
N MET A 1 -3.87 15.43 -2.75
CA MET A 1 -3.50 14.16 -2.11
C MET A 1 -3.39 13.11 -3.20
N SER A 2 -2.18 12.63 -3.45
CA SER A 2 -1.94 11.52 -4.36
C SER A 2 -2.55 10.24 -3.78
N ASN A 3 -2.99 9.32 -4.64
CA ASN A 3 -3.58 8.04 -4.19
C ASN A 3 -2.65 7.27 -3.25
N LYS A 4 -1.33 7.40 -3.44
CA LYS A 4 -0.28 6.85 -2.57
C LYS A 4 -0.36 7.39 -1.15
N GLU A 5 -0.38 8.72 -0.97
CA GLU A 5 -0.41 9.36 0.36
C GLU A 5 -1.61 8.89 1.18
N ARG A 6 -2.79 8.81 0.55
CA ARG A 6 -4.01 8.32 1.20
C ARG A 6 -3.92 6.85 1.60
N LEU A 7 -3.18 6.03 0.86
CA LEU A 7 -2.95 4.62 1.22
C LEU A 7 -1.94 4.50 2.36
N THR A 8 -0.88 5.31 2.35
CA THR A 8 0.08 5.39 3.46
C THR A 8 -0.62 5.82 4.76
N GLU A 9 -1.48 6.83 4.73
CA GLU A 9 -2.24 7.26 5.91
C GLU A 9 -3.15 6.14 6.44
N ARG A 10 -3.88 5.45 5.55
CA ARG A 10 -4.74 4.33 5.93
C ARG A 10 -3.95 3.16 6.50
N TRP A 11 -2.74 2.92 6.00
CA TRP A 11 -1.82 1.91 6.51
C TRP A 11 -1.35 2.25 7.93
N THR A 12 -0.86 3.48 8.14
CA THR A 12 -0.43 3.97 9.46
C THR A 12 -1.56 3.97 10.47
N GLN A 13 -2.80 4.23 10.03
CA GLN A 13 -4.01 4.15 10.86
C GLN A 13 -4.49 2.71 11.11
N GLY A 14 -3.83 1.69 10.56
CA GLY A 14 -4.23 0.29 10.70
C GLY A 14 -5.56 -0.06 10.00
N ARG A 15 -6.05 0.80 9.10
CA ARG A 15 -7.33 0.61 8.39
C ARG A 15 -7.21 -0.31 7.19
N ILE A 16 -5.99 -0.60 6.74
CA ILE A 16 -5.69 -1.56 5.68
C ILE A 16 -4.60 -2.52 6.13
N SER A 17 -4.80 -3.80 5.84
CA SER A 17 -3.84 -4.87 6.16
C SER A 17 -2.89 -5.15 5.02
N GLU A 18 -1.79 -5.85 5.29
CA GLU A 18 -0.75 -6.14 4.29
C GLU A 18 -1.32 -6.93 3.11
N ALA A 19 -2.21 -7.89 3.38
CA ALA A 19 -2.91 -8.65 2.36
C ALA A 19 -3.71 -7.75 1.39
N MET A 20 -4.31 -6.67 1.90
CA MET A 20 -5.05 -5.72 1.07
C MET A 20 -4.11 -4.92 0.17
N LEU A 21 -2.96 -4.48 0.70
CA LEU A 21 -1.92 -3.83 -0.11
C LEU A 21 -1.39 -4.78 -1.19
N ARG A 22 -1.20 -6.08 -0.89
CA ARG A 22 -0.81 -7.08 -1.90
C ARG A 22 -1.85 -7.26 -3.00
N VAL A 23 -3.15 -7.21 -2.65
CA VAL A 23 -4.24 -7.22 -3.64
C VAL A 23 -4.20 -5.98 -4.53
N TYR A 24 -3.88 -4.81 -3.98
CA TYR A 24 -3.74 -3.58 -4.77
C TYR A 24 -2.58 -3.64 -5.75
N VAL A 25 -1.46 -4.26 -5.37
CA VAL A 25 -0.37 -4.54 -6.31
C VAL A 25 -0.84 -5.49 -7.42
N ARG A 26 -1.50 -6.59 -7.08
CA ARG A 26 -2.04 -7.55 -8.08
C ARG A 26 -3.05 -6.91 -9.04
N LYS A 27 -3.82 -5.93 -8.56
CA LYS A 27 -4.78 -5.17 -9.36
C LYS A 27 -4.16 -4.02 -10.16
N GLY A 28 -2.86 -3.75 -10.00
CA GLY A 28 -2.17 -2.63 -10.63
C GLY A 28 -2.59 -1.24 -10.11
N ILE A 29 -3.18 -1.18 -8.92
CA ILE A 29 -3.59 0.08 -8.27
C ILE A 29 -2.37 0.79 -7.67
N ILE A 30 -1.40 0.02 -7.18
CA ILE A 30 -0.09 0.49 -6.71
C ILE A 30 1.00 -0.41 -7.28
N SER A 31 2.22 0.09 -7.41
CA SER A 31 3.36 -0.73 -7.85
C SER A 31 3.92 -1.54 -6.68
N LYS A 32 4.78 -2.52 -7.00
CA LYS A 32 5.58 -3.22 -5.97
C LYS A 32 6.44 -2.25 -5.16
N ALA A 33 7.05 -1.27 -5.83
CA ALA A 33 7.80 -0.21 -5.17
C ALA A 33 6.94 0.58 -4.18
N ASP A 34 5.73 0.98 -4.57
CA ASP A 34 4.80 1.67 -3.67
C ASP A 34 4.41 0.80 -2.47
N PHE A 35 4.22 -0.51 -2.67
CA PHE A 35 3.98 -1.43 -1.56
C PHE A 35 5.17 -1.48 -0.60
N GLU A 36 6.38 -1.58 -1.12
CA GLU A 36 7.61 -1.62 -0.32
C GLU A 36 7.81 -0.32 0.45
N GLU A 37 7.48 0.83 -0.16
CA GLU A 37 7.52 2.14 0.51
C GLU A 37 6.43 2.31 1.58
N ILE A 38 5.21 1.80 1.34
CA ILE A 38 4.09 1.92 2.29
C ILE A 38 4.29 0.97 3.48
N CYS A 39 4.62 -0.29 3.20
CA CYS A 39 4.70 -1.36 4.21
C CYS A 39 6.09 -1.44 4.87
N GLY A 40 7.14 -0.93 4.21
CA GLY A 40 8.53 -1.10 4.64
C GLY A 40 9.03 -2.55 4.49
N LYS A 41 8.26 -3.40 3.79
CA LYS A 41 8.55 -4.82 3.60
C LYS A 41 8.75 -5.12 2.13
N LYS A 42 9.71 -6.00 1.85
CA LYS A 42 9.92 -6.54 0.51
C LYS A 42 8.66 -7.28 0.03
N TYR A 43 8.16 -6.93 -1.15
CA TYR A 43 6.94 -7.50 -1.75
C TYR A 43 7.10 -8.98 -2.10
#